data_AF-A0A1Z9A1K6-F1
#
_entry.id   AF-A0A1Z9A1K6-F1
#
_cell.length_a   1.000
_cell.length_b   1.000
_cell.length_c   1.000
_cell.angle_alpha   90.00
_cell.angle_beta   90.00
_cell.angle_gamma   90.00
#
_symmetry.space_group_name_H-M   'P 1'
#
loop_
_entity.id
_entity.type
_entity.pdbx_description
1 polymer ?
#
loop_
_entity_poly.entity_id
_entity_poly.type
_entity_poly.pdbx_seq_one_letter_code
_entity_poly.pdbx_strand_id
1 'polypeptide(L)'
;MKSLSLTLFLLIFAPFTFAQEREGEKEEASTEEEAEEISVKPELRLFTSVDGKKIQAALVDRDDEKKTFKLLVKGRSTPSTIPFDKISPKDLEYIKRWPKAKSVFLQKCRGLTIRQLLELRGYEPIPFKFEGNAIMITGKLNGKPAKVQIDTGAGTTLLHAPFTTAAGCKIGPMDQKIWGVAGFQPAGTAEIPKLELGSSIFLDEEIQAADRDHNMPKGFKRNEDILLGAEYLIKLEAVISYKERTIFFRPDNSDIAQIEKNGKDDDDFSFRIFTMKDKKQFRGKLVGKEGNSAIIEGLNGKRKSFATFSMSDEDVAYVVGWSQEKADFMAHCRGLTIEELLDLRRFQSFQYERKGNHIFVDGTLNDNEVLWMIDTGADSSLLHLDWAKRTGCKVGPMDKKVYGIGGSAPAAATDIDKITMGDATLTNRILLATDLRRNQENKQQEWVGLFGADYMRELEAVITYRESRIFLKRQK
;
A
#
# COMPACT_ATOMS: atom_id res chain seq x y z
N MET A 1 15.76 71.56 -1.27
CA MET A 1 16.41 72.13 -0.06
C MET A 1 15.83 71.44 1.16
N LYS A 2 16.73 70.92 2.01
CA LYS A 2 16.66 70.74 3.47
C LYS A 2 15.36 70.14 4.05
N SER A 3 15.35 68.90 4.55
CA SER A 3 16.04 68.39 5.76
C SER A 3 15.22 68.53 7.04
N LEU A 4 14.82 67.37 7.58
CA LEU A 4 14.84 66.90 8.98
C LEU A 4 14.12 67.72 10.07
N SER A 5 13.36 67.01 10.92
CA SER A 5 13.77 66.58 12.28
C SER A 5 12.54 66.02 13.04
N LEU A 6 12.51 64.75 13.47
CA LEU A 6 12.86 64.25 14.83
C LEU A 6 11.96 64.86 15.95
N THR A 7 11.15 64.12 16.71
CA THR A 7 11.49 63.38 17.97
C THR A 7 10.13 63.01 18.65
N LEU A 8 9.76 61.73 18.84
CA LEU A 8 9.88 60.82 20.01
C LEU A 8 8.82 60.95 21.14
N PHE A 9 8.37 59.76 21.60
CA PHE A 9 7.81 59.33 22.91
C PHE A 9 6.30 58.93 23.05
N LEU A 10 6.09 57.59 23.03
CA LEU A 10 5.28 56.67 23.90
C LEU A 10 4.23 57.30 24.85
N LEU A 11 3.02 56.76 25.09
CA LEU A 11 2.62 55.40 25.55
C LEU A 11 1.08 55.47 25.77
N ILE A 12 0.19 54.56 25.31
CA ILE A 12 -0.38 53.41 26.07
C ILE A 12 -1.56 52.78 25.27
N PHE A 13 -1.44 51.46 25.03
CA PHE A 13 -2.43 50.35 24.95
C PHE A 13 -3.74 50.52 24.12
N ALA A 14 -3.88 49.91 22.94
CA ALA A 14 -4.21 48.48 22.61
C ALA A 14 -5.73 48.17 22.64
N PRO A 15 -6.29 47.23 21.84
CA PRO A 15 -5.64 46.20 21.02
C PRO A 15 -6.06 46.10 19.54
N PHE A 16 -5.04 45.81 18.74
CA PHE A 16 -4.95 45.11 17.45
C PHE A 16 -6.20 44.51 16.79
N THR A 17 -6.49 45.05 15.60
CA THR A 17 -7.05 44.38 14.41
C THR A 17 -6.17 44.72 13.19
N PHE A 18 -6.38 44.03 12.06
CA PHE A 18 -5.66 44.03 10.77
C PHE A 18 -4.46 43.07 10.70
N ALA A 19 -4.43 42.06 9.82
CA ALA A 19 -4.52 42.03 8.35
C ALA A 19 -3.26 42.58 7.64
N GLN A 20 -2.87 41.86 6.56
CA GLN A 20 -1.66 41.99 5.72
C GLN A 20 -0.37 41.46 6.40
N GLU A 21 0.53 40.71 5.74
CA GLU A 21 0.94 40.64 4.34
C GLU A 21 1.36 39.20 3.96
N ARG A 22 1.03 38.75 2.74
CA ARG A 22 1.68 37.60 2.10
C ARG A 22 2.87 38.15 1.30
N GLU A 23 4.06 38.07 1.88
CA GLU A 23 5.28 38.12 1.09
C GLU A 23 5.58 36.72 0.55
N GLY A 24 5.88 36.68 -0.74
CA GLY A 24 6.14 35.46 -1.48
C GLY A 24 7.49 34.87 -1.11
N GLU A 25 7.48 33.67 -0.56
CA GLU A 25 8.58 32.73 -0.75
C GLU A 25 8.38 32.01 -2.08
N LYS A 26 9.36 32.18 -2.96
CA LYS A 26 9.52 31.36 -4.15
C LYS A 26 9.80 29.93 -3.70
N GLU A 27 8.81 29.06 -3.79
CA GLU A 27 9.06 27.63 -3.91
C GLU A 27 9.75 27.41 -5.27
N GLU A 28 11.07 27.27 -5.23
CA GLU A 28 11.80 26.62 -6.31
C GLU A 28 11.24 25.21 -6.46
N ALA A 29 10.54 24.99 -7.57
CA ALA A 29 10.14 23.66 -8.02
C ALA A 29 11.42 22.84 -8.23
N SER A 30 11.76 22.01 -7.24
CA SER A 30 12.72 20.92 -7.41
C SER A 30 12.05 19.82 -8.22
N THR A 31 12.08 19.98 -9.54
CA THR A 31 11.94 18.88 -10.49
C THR A 31 13.15 17.97 -10.35
N GLU A 32 12.97 16.83 -9.68
CA GLU A 32 13.64 15.54 -9.88
C GLU A 32 13.19 14.59 -8.76
N GLU A 33 11.98 14.05 -8.87
CA GLU A 33 11.70 12.76 -8.24
C GLU A 33 12.43 11.70 -9.07
N GLU A 34 13.70 11.46 -8.74
CA GLU A 34 14.31 10.17 -9.04
C GLU A 34 13.45 9.12 -8.36
N ALA A 35 12.75 8.31 -9.17
CA ALA A 35 12.25 7.04 -8.72
C ALA A 35 13.46 6.26 -8.18
N GLU A 36 13.60 6.20 -6.85
CA GLU A 36 14.58 5.34 -6.20
C GLU A 36 14.28 3.90 -6.63
N GLU A 37 14.98 3.45 -7.67
CA GLU A 37 15.07 2.05 -8.04
C GLU A 37 15.57 1.32 -6.80
N ILE A 38 14.70 0.53 -6.18
CA ILE A 38 14.98 -0.17 -4.92
C ILE A 38 16.15 -1.12 -5.17
N SER A 39 17.37 -0.62 -4.94
CA SER A 39 18.62 -1.38 -5.01
C SER A 39 18.66 -2.30 -3.80
N VAL A 40 18.15 -3.51 -3.98
CA VAL A 40 18.22 -4.52 -2.92
C VAL A 40 19.66 -5.00 -2.82
N LYS A 41 20.37 -4.42 -1.86
CA LYS A 41 21.81 -4.64 -1.65
C LYS A 41 22.08 -6.14 -1.39
N PRO A 42 22.99 -6.75 -2.16
CA PRO A 42 23.38 -8.14 -1.93
C PRO A 42 24.08 -8.31 -0.57
N GLU A 43 24.02 -9.52 -0.01
CA GLU A 43 24.49 -9.83 1.34
C GLU A 43 26.00 -9.55 1.49
N LEU A 44 26.35 -8.64 2.41
CA LEU A 44 27.72 -8.17 2.60
C LEU A 44 28.50 -9.13 3.50
N ARG A 45 29.65 -9.58 3.00
CA ARG A 45 30.65 -10.39 3.72
C ARG A 45 31.98 -9.66 3.78
N LEU A 46 32.78 -9.98 4.79
CA LEU A 46 34.18 -9.56 4.86
C LEU A 46 35.06 -10.52 4.04
N PHE A 47 35.70 -10.00 2.99
CA PHE A 47 36.65 -10.71 2.13
C PHE A 47 38.07 -10.23 2.43
N THR A 48 39.03 -11.14 2.38
CA THR A 48 40.45 -10.90 2.68
C THR A 48 41.29 -11.15 1.43
N SER A 49 42.09 -10.17 1.02
CA SER A 49 43.04 -10.31 -0.09
C SER A 49 44.26 -11.17 0.30
N VAL A 50 45.07 -11.56 -0.69
CA VAL A 50 46.34 -12.30 -0.44
C VAL A 50 47.34 -11.51 0.41
N ASP A 51 47.32 -10.18 0.33
CA ASP A 51 48.12 -9.25 1.13
C ASP A 51 47.48 -8.89 2.48
N GLY A 52 46.39 -9.58 2.88
CA GLY A 52 45.75 -9.44 4.19
C GLY A 52 44.80 -8.26 4.35
N LYS A 53 44.58 -7.45 3.30
CA LYS A 53 43.61 -6.36 3.33
C LYS A 53 42.19 -6.91 3.36
N LYS A 54 41.31 -6.31 4.17
CA LYS A 54 39.93 -6.74 4.33
C LYS A 54 38.97 -5.73 3.69
N ILE A 55 37.99 -6.23 2.93
CA ILE A 55 36.95 -5.42 2.31
C ILE A 55 35.57 -5.99 2.63
N GLN A 56 34.62 -5.12 2.95
CA GLN A 56 33.23 -5.50 3.10
C GLN A 56 32.53 -5.37 1.74
N ALA A 57 32.16 -6.51 1.15
CA ALA A 57 31.62 -6.58 -0.20
C ALA A 57 30.64 -7.74 -0.33
N ALA A 58 29.86 -7.76 -1.42
CA ALA A 58 29.04 -8.89 -1.79
C ALA A 58 29.60 -9.60 -3.03
N LEU A 59 29.58 -10.93 -3.04
CA LEU A 59 29.89 -11.74 -4.22
C LEU A 59 28.69 -11.75 -5.15
N VAL A 60 28.87 -11.29 -6.38
CA VAL A 60 27.77 -11.11 -7.36
C VAL A 60 27.92 -11.93 -8.63
N ASP A 61 29.12 -12.42 -8.92
CA ASP A 61 29.39 -13.28 -10.08
C ASP A 61 30.69 -14.07 -9.89
N ARG A 62 30.82 -15.17 -10.63
CA ARG A 62 32.02 -16.02 -10.69
C ARG A 62 32.17 -16.60 -12.09
N ASP A 63 33.36 -16.53 -12.65
CA ASP A 63 33.74 -17.15 -13.92
C ASP A 63 34.86 -18.15 -13.65
N ASP A 64 34.51 -19.43 -13.63
CA ASP A 64 35.44 -20.51 -13.31
C ASP A 64 36.45 -20.77 -14.44
N GLU A 65 36.05 -20.54 -15.70
CA GLU A 65 36.91 -20.68 -16.87
C GLU A 65 37.98 -19.59 -16.88
N LYS A 66 37.57 -18.34 -16.65
CA LYS A 66 38.49 -17.20 -16.55
C LYS A 66 39.20 -17.09 -15.20
N LYS A 67 38.83 -17.92 -14.22
CA LYS A 67 39.33 -17.87 -12.83
C LYS A 67 39.19 -16.48 -12.20
N THR A 68 38.03 -15.86 -12.39
CA THR A 68 37.69 -14.54 -11.83
C THR A 68 36.37 -14.55 -11.09
N PHE A 69 36.14 -13.55 -10.25
CA PHE A 69 34.88 -13.30 -9.55
C PHE A 69 34.60 -11.80 -9.47
N LYS A 70 33.36 -11.41 -9.21
CA LYS A 70 32.98 -10.00 -9.07
C LYS A 70 32.52 -9.71 -7.65
N LEU A 71 33.09 -8.65 -7.06
CA LEU A 71 32.68 -8.12 -5.76
C LEU A 71 32.05 -6.73 -5.89
N LEU A 72 30.88 -6.54 -5.31
CA LEU A 72 30.28 -5.23 -5.09
C LEU A 72 30.65 -4.72 -3.69
N VAL A 73 31.61 -3.79 -3.63
CA VAL A 73 32.09 -3.21 -2.36
C VAL A 73 31.02 -2.30 -1.76
N LYS A 74 30.85 -2.36 -0.43
CA LYS A 74 29.92 -1.49 0.30
C LYS A 74 30.16 -0.01 -0.05
N GLY A 75 29.13 0.67 -0.54
CA GLY A 75 29.19 2.09 -0.93
C GLY A 75 29.58 2.34 -2.39
N ARG A 76 29.81 1.30 -3.21
CA ARG A 76 30.00 1.43 -4.66
C ARG A 76 28.76 0.96 -5.43
N SER A 77 28.56 1.52 -6.62
CA SER A 77 27.47 1.15 -7.54
C SER A 77 27.87 0.04 -8.53
N THR A 78 29.17 -0.09 -8.84
CA THR A 78 29.67 -1.06 -9.83
C THR A 78 30.52 -2.17 -9.19
N PRO A 79 30.28 -3.45 -9.55
CA PRO A 79 31.14 -4.55 -9.11
C PRO A 79 32.52 -4.52 -9.76
N SER A 80 33.54 -4.92 -9.02
CA SER A 80 34.91 -5.08 -9.52
C SER A 80 35.22 -6.55 -9.81
N THR A 81 35.79 -6.83 -10.98
CA THR A 81 36.29 -8.17 -11.33
C THR A 81 37.66 -8.39 -10.68
N ILE A 82 37.81 -9.51 -9.99
CA ILE A 82 39.00 -9.87 -9.21
C ILE A 82 39.46 -11.27 -9.64
N PRO A 83 40.75 -11.48 -9.94
CA PRO A 83 41.28 -12.82 -10.21
C PRO A 83 41.38 -13.69 -8.94
N PHE A 84 41.28 -15.02 -9.10
CA PHE A 84 41.36 -15.96 -7.99
C PHE A 84 42.67 -15.90 -7.19
N ASP A 85 43.77 -15.46 -7.81
CA ASP A 85 45.09 -15.34 -7.17
C ASP A 85 45.25 -14.07 -6.30
N LYS A 86 44.24 -13.19 -6.25
CA LYS A 86 44.25 -11.96 -5.44
C LYS A 86 43.48 -12.07 -4.12
N ILE A 87 42.87 -13.22 -3.83
CA ILE A 87 42.07 -13.43 -2.62
C ILE A 87 42.67 -14.52 -1.74
N SER A 88 42.40 -14.45 -0.42
CA SER A 88 42.87 -15.44 0.54
C SER A 88 42.37 -16.85 0.19
N PRO A 89 43.13 -17.93 0.50
CA PRO A 89 42.70 -19.30 0.24
C PRO A 89 41.32 -19.65 0.84
N LYS A 90 41.05 -19.16 2.06
CA LYS A 90 39.77 -19.37 2.76
C LYS A 90 38.60 -18.73 2.01
N ASP A 91 38.76 -17.52 1.51
CA ASP A 91 37.71 -16.84 0.75
C ASP A 91 37.58 -17.40 -0.67
N LEU A 92 38.68 -17.86 -1.28
CA LEU A 92 38.65 -18.56 -2.56
C LEU A 92 37.83 -19.86 -2.46
N GLU A 93 38.00 -20.62 -1.38
CA GLU A 93 37.22 -21.84 -1.13
C GLU A 93 35.72 -21.53 -1.01
N TYR A 94 35.37 -20.46 -0.28
CA TYR A 94 34.00 -19.97 -0.22
C TYR A 94 33.46 -19.58 -1.60
N ILE A 95 34.22 -18.81 -2.39
CA ILE A 95 33.82 -18.37 -3.75
C ILE A 95 33.59 -19.59 -4.66
N LYS A 96 34.42 -20.63 -4.58
CA LYS A 96 34.25 -21.87 -5.36
C LYS A 96 33.02 -22.69 -4.95
N ARG A 97 32.66 -22.68 -3.65
CA ARG A 97 31.47 -23.36 -3.13
C ARG A 97 30.19 -22.51 -3.24
N TRP A 98 30.32 -21.23 -3.60
CA TRP A 98 29.18 -20.33 -3.74
C TRP A 98 28.22 -20.82 -4.83
N PRO A 99 26.93 -21.04 -4.53
CA PRO A 99 25.98 -21.54 -5.50
C PRO A 99 25.58 -20.41 -6.46
N LYS A 100 26.40 -20.19 -7.51
CA LYS A 100 26.27 -19.07 -8.46
C LYS A 100 24.85 -18.92 -9.00
N ALA A 101 24.30 -19.97 -9.62
CA ALA A 101 22.99 -19.90 -10.28
C ALA A 101 21.89 -19.47 -9.29
N LYS A 102 21.80 -20.14 -8.13
CA LYS A 102 20.85 -19.80 -7.06
C LYS A 102 21.07 -18.37 -6.53
N SER A 103 22.32 -17.99 -6.28
CA SER A 103 22.63 -16.69 -5.67
C SER A 103 22.37 -15.52 -6.62
N VAL A 104 22.72 -15.67 -7.90
CA VAL A 104 22.40 -14.70 -8.96
C VAL A 104 20.89 -14.61 -9.16
N PHE A 105 20.18 -15.74 -9.17
CA PHE A 105 18.72 -15.76 -9.23
C PHE A 105 18.10 -15.00 -8.06
N LEU A 106 18.47 -15.33 -6.81
CA LEU A 106 17.99 -14.63 -5.62
C LEU A 106 18.34 -13.14 -5.62
N GLN A 107 19.52 -12.77 -6.14
CA GLN A 107 19.91 -11.36 -6.29
C GLN A 107 19.02 -10.63 -7.31
N LYS A 108 18.63 -11.29 -8.40
CA LYS A 108 17.66 -10.73 -9.37
C LYS A 108 16.26 -10.65 -8.76
N CYS A 109 15.77 -11.68 -8.07
CA CYS A 109 14.47 -11.67 -7.39
C CYS A 109 14.38 -10.56 -6.35
N ARG A 110 15.47 -10.29 -5.63
CA ARG A 110 15.56 -9.17 -4.69
C ARG A 110 15.20 -7.83 -5.37
N GLY A 111 15.66 -7.59 -6.59
CA GLY A 111 15.32 -6.40 -7.38
C GLY A 111 13.90 -6.38 -7.98
N LEU A 112 13.15 -7.49 -7.95
CA LEU A 112 11.83 -7.61 -8.56
C LEU A 112 10.74 -6.94 -7.72
N THR A 113 10.06 -5.89 -8.20
CA THR A 113 8.99 -5.24 -7.42
C THR A 113 7.76 -6.14 -7.24
N ILE A 114 6.93 -5.86 -6.23
CA ILE A 114 5.66 -6.58 -6.07
C ILE A 114 4.79 -6.29 -7.29
N ARG A 115 4.75 -5.03 -7.74
CA ARG A 115 4.10 -4.63 -8.99
C ARG A 115 4.48 -5.51 -10.18
N GLN A 116 5.77 -5.72 -10.46
CA GLN A 116 6.20 -6.52 -11.61
C GLN A 116 5.70 -7.97 -11.54
N LEU A 117 5.65 -8.56 -10.35
CA LEU A 117 5.12 -9.90 -10.14
C LEU A 117 3.59 -9.93 -10.32
N LEU A 118 2.88 -8.95 -9.76
CA LEU A 118 1.43 -8.86 -9.78
C LEU A 118 0.87 -8.50 -11.16
N GLU A 119 1.48 -7.57 -11.89
CA GLU A 119 1.06 -7.18 -13.24
C GLU A 119 1.11 -8.36 -14.22
N LEU A 120 2.06 -9.29 -14.03
CA LEU A 120 2.12 -10.52 -14.82
C LEU A 120 1.06 -11.53 -14.45
N ARG A 121 0.39 -11.33 -13.31
CA ARG A 121 -0.70 -12.16 -12.80
C ARG A 121 -2.08 -11.56 -13.02
N GLY A 122 -2.18 -10.61 -13.95
CA GLY A 122 -3.44 -9.95 -14.27
C GLY A 122 -3.90 -8.91 -13.25
N TYR A 123 -3.06 -8.52 -12.28
CA TYR A 123 -3.39 -7.41 -11.40
C TYR A 123 -3.19 -6.07 -12.10
N GLU A 124 -4.14 -5.18 -11.91
CA GLU A 124 -4.03 -3.77 -12.27
C GLU A 124 -3.44 -2.98 -11.10
N PRO A 125 -2.33 -2.25 -11.30
CA PRO A 125 -1.82 -1.31 -10.32
C PRO A 125 -2.64 -0.02 -10.34
N ILE A 126 -3.14 0.40 -9.18
CA ILE A 126 -3.81 1.67 -8.97
C ILE A 126 -3.01 2.47 -7.95
N PRO A 127 -2.28 3.52 -8.38
CA PRO A 127 -1.60 4.41 -7.47
C PRO A 127 -2.59 5.07 -6.51
N PHE A 128 -2.22 5.18 -5.25
CA PHE A 128 -3.00 5.90 -4.24
C PHE A 128 -2.24 7.08 -3.68
N LYS A 129 -2.98 8.00 -3.06
CA LYS A 129 -2.43 9.11 -2.28
C LYS A 129 -2.85 8.96 -0.82
N PHE A 130 -2.09 9.57 0.07
CA PHE A 130 -2.50 9.72 1.45
C PHE A 130 -3.24 11.04 1.64
N GLU A 131 -4.40 11.01 2.28
CA GLU A 131 -5.02 12.18 2.90
C GLU A 131 -4.99 11.93 4.41
N GLY A 132 -4.10 12.62 5.14
CA GLY A 132 -3.67 12.15 6.45
C GLY A 132 -2.85 10.86 6.32
N ASN A 133 -3.30 9.79 6.97
CA ASN A 133 -2.82 8.42 6.79
C ASN A 133 -3.80 7.56 5.97
N ALA A 134 -5.02 8.03 5.70
CA ALA A 134 -6.00 7.29 4.92
C ALA A 134 -5.53 7.10 3.47
N ILE A 135 -5.74 5.89 2.94
CA ILE A 135 -5.43 5.54 1.55
C ILE A 135 -6.57 5.99 0.64
N MET A 136 -6.27 6.87 -0.31
CA MET A 136 -7.24 7.44 -1.26
C MET A 136 -6.90 7.04 -2.70
N ILE A 137 -7.86 6.44 -3.40
CA ILE A 137 -7.84 6.26 -4.85
C ILE A 137 -8.98 7.04 -5.51
N THR A 138 -8.95 7.12 -6.84
CA THR A 138 -10.04 7.66 -7.64
C THR A 138 -10.87 6.53 -8.22
N GLY A 139 -12.19 6.64 -8.14
CA GLY A 139 -13.16 5.77 -8.82
C GLY A 139 -14.20 6.58 -9.58
N LYS A 140 -15.25 5.92 -10.05
CA LYS A 140 -16.47 6.60 -10.51
C LYS A 140 -17.73 5.91 -10.01
N LEU A 141 -18.70 6.72 -9.61
CA LEU A 141 -20.06 6.27 -9.32
C LEU A 141 -20.99 6.83 -10.39
N ASN A 142 -21.62 5.94 -11.16
CA ASN A 142 -22.52 6.29 -12.26
C ASN A 142 -21.91 7.35 -13.22
N GLY A 143 -20.63 7.16 -13.58
CA GLY A 143 -19.87 8.07 -14.44
C GLY A 143 -19.32 9.33 -13.78
N LYS A 144 -19.72 9.67 -12.54
CA LYS A 144 -19.17 10.80 -11.79
C LYS A 144 -17.88 10.40 -11.05
N PRO A 145 -16.79 11.17 -11.17
CA PRO A 145 -15.57 10.92 -10.39
C PRO A 145 -15.86 10.89 -8.88
N ALA A 146 -15.32 9.90 -8.19
CA ALA A 146 -15.48 9.69 -6.76
C ALA A 146 -14.11 9.54 -6.09
N LYS A 147 -13.94 10.14 -4.92
CA LYS A 147 -12.82 9.86 -4.01
C LYS A 147 -13.15 8.63 -3.18
N VAL A 148 -12.30 7.62 -3.26
CA VAL A 148 -12.53 6.30 -2.64
C VAL A 148 -11.47 6.06 -1.58
N GLN A 149 -11.89 5.96 -0.33
CA GLN A 149 -11.05 5.55 0.79
C GLN A 149 -10.99 4.03 0.87
N ILE A 150 -9.79 3.45 1.01
CA ILE A 150 -9.62 2.00 1.17
C ILE A 150 -9.69 1.64 2.65
N ASP A 151 -10.67 0.81 3.02
CA ASP A 151 -10.95 0.48 4.41
C ASP A 151 -11.07 -1.03 4.64
N THR A 152 -9.98 -1.63 5.11
CA THR A 152 -9.92 -3.03 5.56
C THR A 152 -10.65 -3.26 6.89
N GLY A 153 -10.91 -2.20 7.66
CA GLY A 153 -11.65 -2.23 8.92
C GLY A 153 -13.16 -2.18 8.74
N ALA A 154 -13.66 -1.78 7.57
CA ALA A 154 -15.07 -1.87 7.22
C ALA A 154 -15.41 -3.19 6.54
N GLY A 155 -16.39 -3.92 7.09
CA GLY A 155 -16.82 -5.19 6.53
C GLY A 155 -17.63 -5.05 5.25
N THR A 156 -18.23 -3.88 5.02
CA THR A 156 -19.02 -3.53 3.84
C THR A 156 -18.73 -2.11 3.40
N THR A 157 -18.81 -1.83 2.10
CA THR A 157 -18.69 -0.51 1.49
C THR A 157 -19.82 0.39 1.92
N LEU A 158 -19.48 1.66 2.12
CA LEU A 158 -20.42 2.70 2.50
C LEU A 158 -20.25 3.93 1.61
N LEU A 159 -21.36 4.40 1.06
CA LEU A 159 -21.41 5.59 0.23
C LEU A 159 -21.84 6.82 1.06
N HIS A 160 -21.28 7.99 0.72
CA HIS A 160 -21.76 9.25 1.24
C HIS A 160 -23.03 9.68 0.50
N ALA A 161 -24.17 9.66 1.21
CA ALA A 161 -25.50 9.83 0.60
C ALA A 161 -25.66 11.10 -0.26
N PRO A 162 -25.22 12.31 0.16
CA PRO A 162 -25.24 13.50 -0.68
C PRO A 162 -24.52 13.33 -2.03
N PHE A 163 -23.35 12.68 -2.03
CA PHE A 163 -22.61 12.38 -3.26
C PHE A 163 -23.35 11.34 -4.11
N THR A 164 -23.86 10.27 -3.50
CA THR A 164 -24.64 9.22 -4.19
C THR A 164 -25.86 9.77 -4.91
N THR A 165 -26.64 10.63 -4.24
CA THR A 165 -27.76 11.34 -4.87
C THR A 165 -27.29 12.28 -5.97
N ALA A 166 -26.20 13.02 -5.74
CA ALA A 166 -25.62 13.87 -6.77
C ALA A 166 -25.18 13.06 -7.99
N ALA A 167 -24.70 11.83 -7.83
CA ALA A 167 -24.36 10.90 -8.90
C ALA A 167 -25.58 10.34 -9.66
N GLY A 168 -26.80 10.68 -9.24
CA GLY A 168 -28.04 10.24 -9.88
C GLY A 168 -28.51 8.86 -9.44
N CYS A 169 -27.90 8.30 -8.39
CA CYS A 169 -28.34 7.05 -7.79
C CYS A 169 -29.54 7.29 -6.86
N LYS A 170 -30.45 6.31 -6.79
CA LYS A 170 -31.56 6.32 -5.85
C LYS A 170 -31.12 5.72 -4.53
N ILE A 171 -31.59 6.29 -3.43
CA ILE A 171 -31.37 5.76 -2.08
C ILE A 171 -32.74 5.49 -1.48
N GLY A 172 -32.93 4.28 -0.97
CA GLY A 172 -34.13 3.88 -0.26
C GLY A 172 -34.29 4.58 1.10
N PRO A 173 -35.30 4.17 1.89
CA PRO A 173 -35.50 4.69 3.24
C PRO A 173 -34.25 4.50 4.12
N MET A 174 -33.98 5.46 5.00
CA MET A 174 -32.86 5.42 5.95
C MET A 174 -33.25 4.64 7.22
N ASP A 175 -33.74 3.41 7.06
CA ASP A 175 -34.28 2.57 8.13
C ASP A 175 -33.29 1.50 8.64
N GLN A 176 -32.14 1.36 8.01
CA GLN A 176 -31.08 0.44 8.40
C GLN A 176 -30.08 1.12 9.34
N LYS A 177 -29.31 0.32 10.09
CA LYS A 177 -28.26 0.82 11.00
C LYS A 177 -26.91 0.27 10.59
N ILE A 178 -25.99 1.17 10.28
CA ILE A 178 -24.57 0.86 10.12
C ILE A 178 -23.81 1.19 11.40
N TRP A 179 -22.76 0.44 11.71
CA TRP A 179 -22.03 0.54 12.96
C TRP A 179 -20.57 0.87 12.72
N GLY A 180 -19.95 1.58 13.65
CA GLY A 180 -18.51 1.79 13.69
C GLY A 180 -18.10 2.52 14.96
N VAL A 181 -16.91 3.13 14.93
CA VAL A 181 -16.45 3.97 16.04
C VAL A 181 -17.50 5.05 16.36
N ALA A 182 -17.70 5.29 17.66
CA ALA A 182 -18.69 6.20 18.23
C ALA A 182 -20.17 5.79 18.13
N GLY A 183 -20.51 4.64 17.54
CA GLY A 183 -21.88 4.08 17.57
C GLY A 183 -22.43 3.74 16.18
N PHE A 184 -23.72 4.01 15.97
CA PHE A 184 -24.42 3.70 14.72
C PHE A 184 -24.92 4.95 14.00
N GLN A 185 -25.20 4.78 12.72
CA GLN A 185 -25.88 5.78 11.91
C GLN A 185 -27.01 5.15 11.07
N PRO A 186 -28.12 5.86 10.83
CA PRO A 186 -29.10 5.46 9.82
C PRO A 186 -28.50 5.38 8.43
N ALA A 187 -28.84 4.33 7.69
CA ALA A 187 -28.44 4.12 6.30
C ALA A 187 -29.63 3.60 5.48
N GLY A 188 -29.55 3.78 4.17
CA GLY A 188 -30.48 3.21 3.21
C GLY A 188 -29.72 2.48 2.12
N THR A 189 -30.37 1.52 1.47
CA THR A 189 -29.82 0.83 0.31
C THR A 189 -29.87 1.75 -0.90
N ALA A 190 -28.73 1.95 -1.56
CA ALA A 190 -28.63 2.69 -2.80
C ALA A 190 -28.54 1.75 -4.01
N GLU A 191 -29.33 2.03 -5.05
CA GLU A 191 -29.26 1.37 -6.35
C GLU A 191 -28.10 1.98 -7.15
N ILE A 192 -27.07 1.19 -7.44
CA ILE A 192 -25.85 1.63 -8.10
C ILE A 192 -25.76 1.00 -9.49
N PRO A 193 -26.20 1.70 -10.55
CA PRO A 193 -26.15 1.16 -11.92
C PRO A 193 -24.73 0.82 -12.37
N LYS A 194 -23.74 1.59 -11.90
CA LYS A 194 -22.34 1.40 -12.29
C LYS A 194 -21.38 1.95 -11.25
N LEU A 195 -20.44 1.11 -10.79
CA LEU A 195 -19.27 1.48 -10.01
C LEU A 195 -18.01 1.11 -10.79
N GLU A 196 -17.09 2.05 -10.94
CA GLU A 196 -15.79 1.84 -11.60
C GLU A 196 -14.64 2.06 -10.62
N LEU A 197 -13.77 1.06 -10.48
CA LEU A 197 -12.56 1.09 -9.66
C LEU A 197 -11.37 0.65 -10.53
N GLY A 198 -10.64 1.63 -11.06
CA GLY A 198 -9.70 1.38 -12.15
C GLY A 198 -10.43 0.78 -13.35
N SER A 199 -10.02 -0.42 -13.74
CA SER A 199 -10.59 -1.21 -14.82
C SER A 199 -11.69 -2.18 -14.38
N SER A 200 -11.91 -2.29 -13.08
CA SER A 200 -12.98 -3.10 -12.50
C SER A 200 -14.31 -2.36 -12.66
N ILE A 201 -15.31 -3.01 -13.27
CA ILE A 201 -16.65 -2.43 -13.44
C ILE A 201 -17.68 -3.36 -12.80
N PHE A 202 -18.44 -2.79 -11.87
CA PHE A 202 -19.57 -3.44 -11.23
C PHE A 202 -20.87 -2.80 -11.69
N LEU A 203 -21.89 -3.61 -11.95
CA LEU A 203 -23.18 -3.19 -12.47
C LEU A 203 -24.32 -3.60 -11.55
N ASP A 204 -25.33 -2.75 -11.49
CA ASP A 204 -26.59 -3.03 -10.79
C ASP A 204 -26.37 -3.49 -9.32
N GLU A 205 -25.41 -2.84 -8.64
CA GLU A 205 -25.03 -3.14 -7.27
C GLU A 205 -26.00 -2.48 -6.27
N GLU A 206 -26.17 -3.10 -5.11
CA GLU A 206 -26.89 -2.51 -3.98
C GLU A 206 -25.91 -2.23 -2.84
N ILE A 207 -25.68 -0.95 -2.54
CA ILE A 207 -24.67 -0.53 -1.56
C ILE A 207 -25.30 0.38 -0.51
N GLN A 208 -24.89 0.24 0.75
CA GLN A 208 -25.33 1.11 1.83
C GLN A 208 -24.88 2.55 1.61
N ALA A 209 -25.78 3.51 1.86
CA ALA A 209 -25.49 4.93 1.83
C ALA A 209 -25.97 5.61 3.12
N ALA A 210 -25.14 6.49 3.68
CA ALA A 210 -25.47 7.28 4.86
C ALA A 210 -24.94 8.72 4.74
N ASP A 211 -25.53 9.66 5.47
CA ASP A 211 -25.01 11.03 5.55
C ASP A 211 -23.78 11.10 6.46
N ARG A 212 -22.62 10.78 5.90
CA ARG A 212 -21.40 10.68 6.71
C ARG A 212 -20.97 11.99 7.37
N ASP A 213 -21.47 13.16 6.98
CA ASP A 213 -21.14 14.43 7.67
C ASP A 213 -22.00 14.67 8.94
N HIS A 214 -22.96 13.78 9.22
CA HIS A 214 -23.80 13.86 10.40
C HIS A 214 -23.00 13.90 11.71
N ASN A 215 -23.40 14.79 12.63
CA ASN A 215 -22.77 14.99 13.95
C ASN A 215 -21.26 15.31 13.90
N MET A 216 -20.76 15.77 12.76
CA MET A 216 -19.41 16.32 12.66
C MET A 216 -19.36 17.80 13.04
N PRO A 217 -18.19 18.32 13.46
CA PRO A 217 -18.02 19.73 13.75
C PRO A 217 -18.47 20.62 12.58
N LYS A 218 -19.08 21.77 12.87
CA LYS A 218 -19.56 22.70 11.83
C LYS A 218 -18.41 23.09 10.89
N GLY A 219 -18.63 22.92 9.59
CA GLY A 219 -17.63 23.21 8.55
C GLY A 219 -16.67 22.07 8.25
N PHE A 220 -16.74 20.96 9.00
CA PHE A 220 -16.09 19.71 8.62
C PHE A 220 -16.78 19.15 7.38
N LYS A 221 -15.99 18.81 6.37
CA LYS A 221 -16.43 18.01 5.24
C LYS A 221 -15.47 16.85 5.12
N ARG A 222 -16.03 15.65 5.06
CA ARG A 222 -15.24 14.48 4.65
C ARG A 222 -14.77 14.67 3.22
N ASN A 223 -13.59 14.12 2.96
CA ASN A 223 -13.02 14.20 1.63
C ASN A 223 -13.34 12.95 0.81
N GLU A 224 -13.76 11.85 1.44
CA GLU A 224 -14.11 10.63 0.75
C GLU A 224 -15.60 10.56 0.41
N ASP A 225 -15.90 10.16 -0.83
CA ASP A 225 -17.26 9.93 -1.33
C ASP A 225 -17.70 8.48 -1.09
N ILE A 226 -16.72 7.57 -1.11
CA ILE A 226 -16.90 6.12 -0.97
C ILE A 226 -15.88 5.62 0.05
N LEU A 227 -16.33 4.84 1.02
CA LEU A 227 -15.48 4.01 1.86
C LEU A 227 -15.60 2.59 1.32
N LEU A 228 -14.54 2.10 0.66
CA LEU A 228 -14.50 0.79 0.02
C LEU A 228 -14.13 -0.27 1.06
N GLY A 229 -15.11 -1.10 1.38
CA GLY A 229 -15.00 -2.13 2.40
C GLY A 229 -14.36 -3.42 1.90
N ALA A 230 -14.12 -4.31 2.86
CA ALA A 230 -13.43 -5.56 2.66
C ALA A 230 -14.12 -6.53 1.69
N GLU A 231 -15.42 -6.43 1.44
CA GLU A 231 -16.12 -7.29 0.48
C GLU A 231 -15.63 -7.09 -0.95
N TYR A 232 -15.36 -5.84 -1.38
CA TYR A 232 -14.75 -5.60 -2.69
C TYR A 232 -13.24 -5.90 -2.67
N LEU A 233 -12.55 -5.64 -1.55
CA LEU A 233 -11.13 -5.99 -1.44
C LEU A 233 -10.92 -7.51 -1.53
N ILE A 234 -11.84 -8.31 -0.99
CA ILE A 234 -11.87 -9.77 -1.14
C ILE A 234 -12.21 -10.13 -2.60
N LYS A 235 -13.30 -9.58 -3.17
CA LYS A 235 -13.73 -9.88 -4.55
C LYS A 235 -12.60 -9.60 -5.55
N LEU A 236 -11.89 -8.48 -5.39
CA LEU A 236 -10.78 -8.05 -6.24
C LEU A 236 -9.42 -8.64 -5.84
N GLU A 237 -9.39 -9.58 -4.89
CA GLU A 237 -8.16 -10.19 -4.35
C GLU A 237 -7.05 -9.18 -4.03
N ALA A 238 -7.43 -8.04 -3.45
CA ALA A 238 -6.60 -6.86 -3.37
C ALA A 238 -5.22 -7.12 -2.76
N VAL A 239 -4.21 -6.42 -3.27
CA VAL A 239 -2.92 -6.27 -2.60
C VAL A 239 -2.67 -4.80 -2.33
N ILE A 240 -2.40 -4.44 -1.08
CA ILE A 240 -2.11 -3.06 -0.67
C ILE A 240 -0.63 -2.99 -0.34
N SER A 241 0.14 -2.12 -1.00
CA SER A 241 1.55 -1.88 -0.69
C SER A 241 1.78 -0.43 -0.27
N TYR A 242 2.06 -0.21 1.02
CA TYR A 242 2.38 1.13 1.54
C TYR A 242 3.67 1.69 0.94
N LYS A 243 4.68 0.83 0.76
CA LYS A 243 5.96 1.23 0.19
C LYS A 243 5.84 1.65 -1.27
N GLU A 244 5.08 0.90 -2.07
CA GLU A 244 4.88 1.21 -3.51
C GLU A 244 3.74 2.23 -3.73
N ARG A 245 3.05 2.68 -2.67
CA ARG A 245 1.87 3.56 -2.71
C ARG A 245 0.85 3.16 -3.76
N THR A 246 0.61 1.86 -3.86
CA THR A 246 -0.20 1.25 -4.91
C THR A 246 -1.08 0.18 -4.28
N ILE A 247 -2.35 0.18 -4.68
CA ILE A 247 -3.27 -0.93 -4.47
C ILE A 247 -3.40 -1.68 -5.79
N PHE A 248 -3.41 -3.00 -5.73
CA PHE A 248 -3.49 -3.86 -6.90
C PHE A 248 -4.81 -4.62 -6.85
N PHE A 249 -5.60 -4.54 -7.93
CA PHE A 249 -6.87 -5.24 -8.05
C PHE A 249 -6.83 -6.30 -9.14
N ARG A 250 -7.67 -7.33 -8.98
CA ARG A 250 -8.03 -8.29 -10.03
C ARG A 250 -9.30 -7.82 -10.74
N PRO A 251 -9.19 -6.97 -11.78
CA PRO A 251 -10.37 -6.43 -12.45
C PRO A 251 -11.19 -7.51 -13.16
N ASP A 252 -10.61 -8.68 -13.39
CA ASP A 252 -11.28 -9.84 -13.95
C ASP A 252 -12.29 -10.52 -13.01
N ASN A 253 -12.24 -10.18 -11.72
CA ASN A 253 -13.24 -10.57 -10.73
C ASN A 253 -14.42 -9.57 -10.63
N SER A 254 -14.49 -8.56 -11.49
CA SER A 254 -15.64 -7.67 -11.63
C SER A 254 -16.64 -8.17 -12.69
N ASP A 255 -17.83 -7.56 -12.76
CA ASP A 255 -18.92 -8.04 -13.62
C ASP A 255 -18.62 -7.81 -15.10
N ILE A 256 -17.99 -6.66 -15.39
CA ILE A 256 -17.39 -6.35 -16.68
C ILE A 256 -15.93 -6.00 -16.46
N ALA A 257 -15.04 -6.81 -16.99
CA ALA A 257 -13.75 -6.31 -17.42
C ALA A 257 -13.89 -5.92 -18.89
N GLN A 258 -13.31 -4.81 -19.35
CA GLN A 258 -13.20 -4.50 -20.79
C GLN A 258 -12.23 -5.46 -21.49
N ILE A 259 -12.48 -6.76 -21.37
CA ILE A 259 -11.52 -7.80 -21.68
C ILE A 259 -12.28 -8.93 -22.36
N GLU A 260 -11.90 -9.21 -23.61
CA GLU A 260 -12.29 -10.43 -24.31
C GLU A 260 -11.84 -11.65 -23.47
N LYS A 261 -12.78 -12.35 -22.79
CA LYS A 261 -12.55 -13.68 -22.21
C LYS A 261 -12.43 -14.73 -23.34
N ASN A 262 -11.37 -14.65 -24.14
CA ASN A 262 -11.07 -15.63 -25.18
C ASN A 262 -9.92 -16.54 -24.68
N GLY A 263 -10.26 -17.62 -23.98
CA GLY A 263 -9.31 -18.59 -23.42
C GLY A 263 -9.79 -19.13 -22.07
N LYS A 264 -9.21 -20.23 -21.58
CA LYS A 264 -9.33 -20.58 -20.16
C LYS A 264 -8.31 -19.73 -19.42
N ASP A 265 -8.71 -19.10 -18.30
CA ASP A 265 -7.72 -18.69 -17.31
C ASP A 265 -7.10 -19.98 -16.78
N ASP A 266 -5.90 -20.31 -17.26
CA ASP A 266 -5.06 -21.28 -16.59
C ASP A 266 -4.68 -20.68 -15.23
N ASP A 267 -4.61 -21.50 -14.18
CA ASP A 267 -4.15 -21.10 -12.83
C ASP A 267 -2.71 -20.53 -12.83
N ASP A 268 -2.04 -20.49 -13.98
CA ASP A 268 -0.69 -19.98 -14.18
C ASP A 268 -0.59 -18.46 -14.25
N PHE A 269 -1.71 -17.72 -14.24
CA PHE A 269 -1.78 -16.24 -14.23
C PHE A 269 -0.67 -15.61 -15.07
N SER A 270 -0.66 -15.90 -16.38
CA SER A 270 0.52 -15.68 -17.22
C SER A 270 0.35 -14.52 -18.22
N PHE A 271 -0.40 -13.49 -17.82
CA PHE A 271 -0.78 -12.37 -18.67
C PHE A 271 -0.77 -11.02 -17.92
N ARG A 272 -0.57 -9.95 -18.70
CA ARG A 272 -0.70 -8.56 -18.25
C ARG A 272 -1.88 -7.89 -18.93
N ILE A 273 -2.41 -6.86 -18.30
CA ILE A 273 -3.40 -5.95 -18.89
C ILE A 273 -2.63 -4.82 -19.59
N PHE A 274 -2.83 -4.67 -20.89
CA PHE A 274 -2.33 -3.56 -21.69
C PHE A 274 -3.46 -2.57 -21.95
N THR A 275 -3.22 -1.30 -21.72
CA THR A 275 -4.18 -0.20 -21.89
C THR A 275 -3.81 0.64 -23.10
N MET A 276 -4.78 0.89 -23.96
CA MET A 276 -4.65 1.75 -25.12
C MET A 276 -5.00 3.20 -24.76
N LYS A 277 -4.56 4.18 -25.57
CA LYS A 277 -4.89 5.60 -25.37
C LYS A 277 -6.39 5.89 -25.45
N ASP A 278 -7.13 5.07 -26.21
CA ASP A 278 -8.61 5.14 -26.28
C ASP A 278 -9.30 4.44 -25.09
N LYS A 279 -8.53 4.02 -24.08
CA LYS A 279 -8.94 3.29 -22.87
C LYS A 279 -9.38 1.85 -23.09
N LYS A 280 -9.31 1.32 -24.31
CA LYS A 280 -9.51 -0.12 -24.52
C LYS A 280 -8.39 -0.91 -23.88
N GLN A 281 -8.73 -2.08 -23.36
CA GLN A 281 -7.76 -2.96 -22.70
C GLN A 281 -7.64 -4.31 -23.40
N PHE A 282 -6.44 -4.89 -23.30
CA PHE A 282 -6.11 -6.18 -23.88
C PHE A 282 -5.34 -7.03 -22.87
N ARG A 283 -5.75 -8.29 -22.68
CA ARG A 283 -4.96 -9.27 -21.90
C ARG A 283 -4.06 -10.07 -22.81
N GLY A 284 -2.81 -10.20 -22.40
CA GLY A 284 -1.91 -11.14 -23.04
C GLY A 284 -0.50 -11.10 -22.49
N LYS A 285 0.38 -11.83 -23.17
CA LYS A 285 1.81 -11.88 -22.89
C LYS A 285 2.55 -11.11 -23.98
N LEU A 286 3.38 -10.16 -23.60
CA LEU A 286 4.34 -9.54 -24.53
C LEU A 286 5.40 -10.59 -24.89
N VAL A 287 5.37 -11.07 -26.13
CA VAL A 287 6.27 -12.12 -26.64
C VAL A 287 7.35 -11.59 -27.58
N GLY A 288 7.27 -10.32 -27.96
CA GLY A 288 8.27 -9.68 -28.81
C GLY A 288 7.93 -8.24 -29.11
N LYS A 289 8.86 -7.58 -29.82
CA LYS A 289 8.66 -6.28 -30.43
C LYS A 289 9.28 -6.27 -31.83
N GLU A 290 8.64 -5.57 -32.76
CA GLU A 290 9.11 -5.40 -34.13
C GLU A 290 8.96 -3.93 -34.52
N GLY A 291 10.09 -3.25 -34.74
CA GLY A 291 10.11 -1.80 -34.92
C GLY A 291 9.39 -1.07 -33.77
N ASN A 292 8.36 -0.29 -34.10
CA ASN A 292 7.53 0.43 -33.14
C ASN A 292 6.26 -0.33 -32.74
N SER A 293 6.25 -1.66 -32.86
CA SER A 293 5.09 -2.48 -32.53
C SER A 293 5.41 -3.51 -31.45
N ALA A 294 4.47 -3.69 -30.53
CA ALA A 294 4.45 -4.76 -29.53
C ALA A 294 3.75 -6.00 -30.12
N ILE A 295 4.36 -7.17 -29.97
CA ILE A 295 3.75 -8.46 -30.34
C ILE A 295 3.20 -9.10 -29.07
N ILE A 296 1.87 -9.12 -28.96
CA ILE A 296 1.19 -9.63 -27.77
C ILE A 296 0.44 -10.91 -28.14
N GLU A 297 0.73 -11.98 -27.40
CA GLU A 297 0.00 -13.24 -27.46
C GLU A 297 -1.19 -13.19 -26.50
N GLY A 298 -2.40 -13.25 -27.04
CA GLY A 298 -3.62 -13.31 -26.24
C GLY A 298 -3.81 -14.67 -25.56
N LEU A 299 -4.78 -14.76 -24.65
CA LEU A 299 -5.07 -15.99 -23.89
C LEU A 299 -5.52 -17.17 -24.76
N ASN A 300 -5.97 -16.91 -25.99
CA ASN A 300 -6.29 -17.93 -26.99
C ASN A 300 -5.06 -18.41 -27.79
N GLY A 301 -3.85 -17.99 -27.39
CA GLY A 301 -2.59 -18.28 -28.10
C GLY A 301 -2.39 -17.50 -29.40
N LYS A 302 -3.34 -16.65 -29.81
CA LYS A 302 -3.20 -15.84 -31.03
C LYS A 302 -2.35 -14.61 -30.76
N ARG A 303 -1.39 -14.36 -31.65
CA ARG A 303 -0.54 -13.16 -31.61
C ARG A 303 -1.18 -12.02 -32.38
N LYS A 304 -1.16 -10.83 -31.80
CA LYS A 304 -1.57 -9.57 -32.41
C LYS A 304 -0.44 -8.54 -32.29
N SER A 305 -0.28 -7.73 -33.32
CA SER A 305 0.67 -6.62 -33.33
C SER A 305 -0.06 -5.34 -32.97
N PHE A 306 0.48 -4.58 -32.01
CA PHE A 306 -0.07 -3.30 -31.56
C PHE A 306 0.99 -2.23 -31.74
N ALA A 307 0.64 -1.11 -32.37
CA ALA A 307 1.56 0.00 -32.50
C ALA A 307 1.78 0.65 -31.12
N THR A 308 3.04 0.81 -30.71
CA THR A 308 3.39 1.37 -29.39
C THR A 308 2.79 2.75 -29.16
N PHE A 309 2.70 3.60 -30.19
CA PHE A 309 2.13 4.94 -30.06
C PHE A 309 0.64 4.96 -29.68
N SER A 310 -0.10 3.86 -29.90
CA SER A 310 -1.50 3.72 -29.49
C SER A 310 -1.68 3.20 -28.07
N MET A 311 -0.60 2.78 -27.41
CA MET A 311 -0.60 2.27 -26.04
C MET A 311 -0.47 3.40 -25.02
N SER A 312 -0.85 3.15 -23.77
CA SER A 312 -0.60 4.07 -22.65
C SER A 312 0.90 4.30 -22.44
N ASP A 313 1.29 5.42 -21.83
CA ASP A 313 2.70 5.74 -21.61
C ASP A 313 3.40 4.69 -20.72
N GLU A 314 2.67 4.14 -19.74
CA GLU A 314 3.17 3.04 -18.89
C GLU A 314 3.42 1.77 -19.70
N ASP A 315 2.53 1.43 -20.63
CA ASP A 315 2.69 0.27 -21.50
C ASP A 315 3.80 0.45 -22.53
N VAL A 316 3.99 1.67 -23.04
CA VAL A 316 5.13 2.00 -23.90
C VAL A 316 6.43 1.78 -23.13
N ALA A 317 6.53 2.28 -21.90
CA ALA A 317 7.71 2.08 -21.06
C ALA A 317 8.00 0.58 -20.81
N TYR A 318 6.96 -0.20 -20.54
CA TYR A 318 7.07 -1.66 -20.39
C TYR A 318 7.59 -2.34 -21.66
N VAL A 319 7.04 -1.98 -22.84
CA VAL A 319 7.48 -2.54 -24.14
C VAL A 319 8.91 -2.12 -24.49
N VAL A 320 9.28 -0.86 -24.26
CA VAL A 320 10.64 -0.35 -24.49
C VAL A 320 11.65 -1.11 -23.64
N GLY A 321 11.33 -1.32 -22.36
CA GLY A 321 12.17 -2.04 -21.40
C GLY A 321 12.22 -3.56 -21.58
N TRP A 322 11.42 -4.13 -22.49
CA TRP A 322 11.33 -5.56 -22.74
C TRP A 322 12.58 -6.12 -23.46
N SER A 323 12.98 -7.33 -23.05
CA SER A 323 14.02 -8.16 -23.68
C SER A 323 13.69 -9.63 -23.45
N GLN A 324 14.21 -10.52 -24.30
CA GLN A 324 13.99 -11.96 -24.16
C GLN A 324 14.54 -12.46 -22.82
N GLU A 325 15.71 -11.98 -22.38
CA GLU A 325 16.32 -12.37 -21.11
C GLU A 325 15.47 -11.98 -19.89
N LYS A 326 14.84 -10.79 -19.93
CA LYS A 326 13.89 -10.38 -18.88
C LYS A 326 12.63 -11.24 -18.92
N ALA A 327 12.10 -11.52 -20.12
CA ALA A 327 10.91 -12.34 -20.28
C ALA A 327 11.13 -13.77 -19.74
N ASP A 328 12.28 -14.37 -20.04
CA ASP A 328 12.68 -15.67 -19.54
C ASP A 328 12.86 -15.65 -18.02
N PHE A 329 13.53 -14.63 -17.47
CA PHE A 329 13.65 -14.47 -16.01
C PHE A 329 12.28 -14.36 -15.32
N MET A 330 11.37 -13.55 -15.88
CA MET A 330 10.00 -13.41 -15.36
C MET A 330 9.23 -14.74 -15.44
N ALA A 331 9.45 -15.54 -16.49
CA ALA A 331 8.87 -16.88 -16.58
C ALA A 331 9.32 -17.80 -15.44
N HIS A 332 10.59 -17.73 -15.03
CA HIS A 332 11.10 -18.47 -13.86
C HIS A 332 10.54 -17.94 -12.53
N CYS A 333 10.16 -16.65 -12.47
CA CYS A 333 9.59 -16.04 -11.25
C CYS A 333 8.08 -16.24 -11.12
N ARG A 334 7.39 -16.86 -12.09
CA ARG A 334 5.92 -17.02 -12.07
C ARG A 334 5.41 -17.73 -10.82
N GLY A 335 6.14 -18.75 -10.35
CA GLY A 335 5.81 -19.48 -9.13
C GLY A 335 6.22 -18.79 -7.83
N LEU A 336 6.95 -17.68 -7.88
CA LEU A 336 7.44 -16.98 -6.69
C LEU A 336 6.28 -16.27 -5.98
N THR A 337 5.89 -16.68 -4.79
CA THR A 337 4.84 -16.02 -4.00
C THR A 337 5.25 -14.61 -3.55
N ILE A 338 4.28 -13.78 -3.15
CA ILE A 338 4.59 -12.47 -2.55
C ILE A 338 5.36 -12.68 -1.26
N GLU A 339 5.00 -13.69 -0.46
CA GLU A 339 5.75 -14.10 0.72
C GLU A 339 7.23 -14.35 0.43
N GLU A 340 7.56 -15.25 -0.51
CA GLU A 340 8.95 -15.57 -0.81
C GLU A 340 9.74 -14.33 -1.27
N LEU A 341 9.11 -13.46 -2.07
CA LEU A 341 9.72 -12.20 -2.50
C LEU A 341 9.98 -11.25 -1.33
N LEU A 342 9.01 -11.09 -0.43
CA LEU A 342 9.08 -10.16 0.69
C LEU A 342 9.99 -10.67 1.81
N ASP A 343 10.07 -11.97 2.03
CA ASP A 343 11.04 -12.60 2.93
C ASP A 343 12.48 -12.30 2.48
N LEU A 344 12.76 -12.38 1.18
CA LEU A 344 14.06 -11.98 0.62
C LEU A 344 14.41 -10.50 0.87
N ARG A 345 13.39 -9.69 1.15
CA ARG A 345 13.48 -8.24 1.43
C ARG A 345 13.39 -7.92 2.92
N ARG A 346 13.50 -8.94 3.79
CA ARG A 346 13.43 -8.82 5.25
C ARG A 346 12.10 -8.25 5.72
N PHE A 347 11.02 -8.58 5.03
CA PHE A 347 9.72 -8.53 5.67
C PHE A 347 9.57 -9.77 6.56
N GLN A 348 8.78 -9.60 7.59
CA GLN A 348 8.17 -10.69 8.33
C GLN A 348 6.73 -10.77 7.87
N SER A 349 6.13 -11.93 8.07
CA SER A 349 4.88 -12.27 7.45
C SER A 349 3.98 -12.97 8.46
N PHE A 350 2.71 -12.60 8.44
CA PHE A 350 1.72 -13.09 9.37
C PHE A 350 0.54 -13.61 8.56
N GLN A 351 0.17 -14.85 8.80
CA GLN A 351 -1.13 -15.31 8.37
C GLN A 351 -2.17 -14.64 9.27
N TYR A 352 -3.14 -13.97 8.66
CA TYR A 352 -4.23 -13.36 9.41
C TYR A 352 -5.45 -14.26 9.41
N GLU A 353 -6.31 -14.08 10.40
CA GLU A 353 -7.64 -14.68 10.41
C GLU A 353 -8.68 -13.68 9.91
N ARG A 354 -9.75 -14.18 9.30
CA ARG A 354 -10.93 -13.39 8.99
C ARG A 354 -12.09 -13.79 9.89
N LYS A 355 -12.65 -12.82 10.62
CA LYS A 355 -13.93 -12.99 11.32
C LYS A 355 -14.96 -12.09 10.65
N GLY A 356 -15.88 -12.70 9.89
CA GLY A 356 -16.63 -11.98 8.86
C GLY A 356 -15.69 -11.48 7.77
N ASN A 357 -15.80 -10.20 7.39
CA ASN A 357 -14.92 -9.59 6.38
C ASN A 357 -13.70 -8.87 6.98
N HIS A 358 -13.59 -8.79 8.31
CA HIS A 358 -12.50 -8.08 8.98
C HIS A 358 -11.27 -8.95 9.14
N ILE A 359 -10.09 -8.32 9.10
CA ILE A 359 -8.78 -8.96 9.25
C ILE A 359 -8.30 -8.84 10.70
N PHE A 360 -7.85 -9.94 11.27
CA PHE A 360 -7.30 -9.99 12.63
C PHE A 360 -5.92 -10.63 12.67
N VAL A 361 -5.04 -10.04 13.48
CA VAL A 361 -3.63 -10.44 13.60
C VAL A 361 -3.22 -10.47 15.07
N ASP A 362 -2.51 -11.50 15.48
CA ASP A 362 -1.98 -11.63 16.83
C ASP A 362 -0.81 -10.66 17.10
N GLY A 363 -0.71 -10.21 18.34
CA GLY A 363 0.40 -9.39 18.80
C GLY A 363 0.45 -9.33 20.33
N THR A 364 1.24 -8.39 20.85
CA THR A 364 1.23 -8.07 22.28
C THR A 364 0.98 -6.59 22.52
N LEU A 365 0.35 -6.28 23.66
CA LEU A 365 0.23 -4.95 24.22
C LEU A 365 0.70 -5.00 25.67
N ASN A 366 1.78 -4.28 25.99
CA ASN A 366 2.46 -4.33 27.29
C ASN A 366 2.67 -5.77 27.77
N ASP A 367 3.24 -6.60 26.89
CA ASP A 367 3.54 -8.03 27.10
C ASP A 367 2.33 -8.96 27.31
N ASN A 368 1.09 -8.46 27.14
CA ASN A 368 -0.12 -9.30 27.11
C ASN A 368 -0.42 -9.72 25.67
N GLU A 369 -0.71 -11.00 25.43
CA GLU A 369 -1.19 -11.49 24.15
C GLU A 369 -2.56 -10.88 23.82
N VAL A 370 -2.69 -10.35 22.60
CA VAL A 370 -3.86 -9.63 22.14
C VAL A 370 -4.11 -9.86 20.65
N LEU A 371 -5.38 -9.71 20.24
CA LEU A 371 -5.79 -9.74 18.84
C LEU A 371 -6.05 -8.32 18.34
N TRP A 372 -5.39 -7.90 17.26
CA TRP A 372 -5.59 -6.59 16.62
C TRP A 372 -6.52 -6.70 15.41
N MET A 373 -7.42 -5.73 15.23
CA MET A 373 -8.13 -5.57 13.96
C MET A 373 -7.31 -4.68 13.04
N ILE A 374 -7.01 -5.14 11.83
CA ILE A 374 -6.30 -4.32 10.84
C ILE A 374 -7.30 -3.37 10.18
N ASP A 375 -7.01 -2.07 10.24
CA ASP A 375 -7.93 -1.03 9.79
C ASP A 375 -7.20 0.08 9.03
N THR A 376 -7.23 0.00 7.69
CA THR A 376 -6.64 1.03 6.82
C THR A 376 -7.52 2.28 6.71
N GLY A 377 -8.78 2.20 7.16
CA GLY A 377 -9.70 3.32 7.23
C GLY A 377 -9.49 4.21 8.47
N ALA A 378 -8.91 3.64 9.53
CA ALA A 378 -8.51 4.36 10.73
C ALA A 378 -7.22 5.16 10.47
N ASP A 379 -7.33 6.49 10.45
CA ASP A 379 -6.19 7.40 10.29
C ASP A 379 -5.12 7.21 11.39
N SER A 380 -5.54 6.89 12.60
CA SER A 380 -4.69 6.58 13.75
C SER A 380 -5.13 5.29 14.43
N SER A 381 -4.18 4.54 14.98
CA SER A 381 -4.45 3.37 15.79
C SER A 381 -5.27 3.73 17.05
N LEU A 382 -6.15 2.84 17.49
CA LEU A 382 -7.16 3.15 18.52
C LEU A 382 -7.39 1.96 19.44
N LEU A 383 -7.30 2.17 20.76
CA LEU A 383 -7.52 1.11 21.74
C LEU A 383 -8.98 1.02 22.20
N HIS A 384 -9.42 -0.20 22.48
CA HIS A 384 -10.59 -0.44 23.29
C HIS A 384 -10.28 -0.15 24.77
N LEU A 385 -11.12 0.68 25.40
CA LEU A 385 -10.88 1.19 26.75
C LEU A 385 -10.69 0.11 27.81
N ASP A 386 -11.51 -0.95 27.79
CA ASP A 386 -11.37 -2.03 28.79
C ASP A 386 -10.09 -2.84 28.58
N TRP A 387 -9.69 -3.04 27.33
CA TRP A 387 -8.45 -3.76 27.01
C TRP A 387 -7.22 -2.94 27.41
N ALA A 388 -7.23 -1.63 27.15
CA ALA A 388 -6.16 -0.73 27.60
C ALA A 388 -5.94 -0.83 29.11
N LYS A 389 -7.02 -0.85 29.91
CA LYS A 389 -6.94 -1.01 31.37
C LYS A 389 -6.41 -2.39 31.77
N ARG A 390 -6.90 -3.46 31.15
CA ARG A 390 -6.53 -4.85 31.49
C ARG A 390 -5.08 -5.19 31.14
N THR A 391 -4.55 -4.56 30.10
CA THR A 391 -3.15 -4.76 29.65
C THR A 391 -2.17 -3.81 30.33
N GLY A 392 -2.61 -3.06 31.35
CA GLY A 392 -1.73 -2.19 32.14
C GLY A 392 -1.29 -0.90 31.44
N CYS A 393 -1.97 -0.47 30.37
CA CYS A 393 -1.72 0.85 29.79
C CYS A 393 -2.14 1.97 30.76
N LYS A 394 -1.47 3.12 30.69
CA LYS A 394 -1.76 4.28 31.55
C LYS A 394 -2.84 5.12 30.90
N VAL A 395 -4.10 4.83 31.22
CA VAL A 395 -5.26 5.52 30.65
C VAL A 395 -5.50 6.85 31.38
N GLY A 396 -5.42 7.96 30.64
CA GLY A 396 -5.69 9.30 31.14
C GLY A 396 -7.18 9.63 31.29
N PRO A 397 -7.52 10.92 31.52
CA PRO A 397 -8.91 11.38 31.57
C PRO A 397 -9.60 11.23 30.21
N MET A 398 -10.91 10.98 30.21
CA MET A 398 -11.74 10.88 29.00
C MET A 398 -12.09 12.27 28.40
N ASP A 399 -11.07 13.13 28.25
CA ASP A 399 -11.19 14.53 27.83
C ASP A 399 -10.91 14.76 26.34
N LYS A 400 -10.49 13.71 25.61
CA LYS A 400 -10.27 13.73 24.16
C LYS A 400 -11.53 13.29 23.42
N LYS A 401 -11.50 13.41 22.09
CA LYS A 401 -12.56 12.93 21.21
C LYS A 401 -11.98 12.10 20.09
N VAL A 402 -12.70 11.04 19.74
CA VAL A 402 -12.53 10.29 18.50
C VAL A 402 -13.75 10.46 17.62
N TYR A 403 -13.58 10.27 16.32
CA TYR A 403 -14.62 10.42 15.33
C TYR A 403 -14.75 9.14 14.50
N GLY A 404 -15.97 8.82 14.10
CA GLY A 404 -16.27 7.60 13.35
C GLY A 404 -17.63 7.64 12.67
N ILE A 405 -18.21 6.46 12.46
CA ILE A 405 -19.55 6.29 11.88
C ILE A 405 -20.63 6.89 12.79
N GLY A 406 -20.54 6.70 14.10
CA GLY A 406 -21.52 7.23 15.04
C GLY A 406 -21.36 8.71 15.39
N GLY A 407 -20.51 9.47 14.68
CA GLY A 407 -20.17 10.85 15.00
C GLY A 407 -18.94 10.93 15.91
N SER A 408 -19.11 11.36 17.17
CA SER A 408 -17.98 11.52 18.11
C SER A 408 -18.18 10.79 19.43
N ALA A 409 -17.08 10.32 20.02
CA ALA A 409 -17.08 9.70 21.35
C ALA A 409 -15.94 10.26 22.21
N PRO A 410 -16.14 10.36 23.55
CA PRO A 410 -15.05 10.64 24.48
C PRO A 410 -13.94 9.58 24.37
N ALA A 411 -12.70 10.01 24.53
CA ALA A 411 -11.54 9.15 24.53
C ALA A 411 -10.50 9.64 25.54
N ALA A 412 -9.61 8.76 25.95
CA ALA A 412 -8.48 9.08 26.81
C ALA A 412 -7.16 8.93 26.06
N ALA A 413 -6.26 9.90 26.21
CA ALA A 413 -4.86 9.69 25.88
C ALA A 413 -4.30 8.57 26.77
N THR A 414 -3.66 7.59 26.17
CA THR A 414 -3.25 6.36 26.83
C THR A 414 -1.80 6.05 26.49
N ASP A 415 -0.94 6.05 27.51
CA ASP A 415 0.47 5.67 27.33
C ASP A 415 0.60 4.15 27.25
N ILE A 416 1.36 3.72 26.25
CA ILE A 416 1.67 2.34 25.93
C ILE A 416 3.17 2.17 26.03
N ASP A 417 3.60 1.23 26.86
CA ASP A 417 5.03 0.97 27.05
C ASP A 417 5.57 0.21 25.82
N LYS A 418 4.82 -0.78 25.33
CA LYS A 418 5.24 -1.63 24.20
C LYS A 418 4.08 -2.28 23.44
N ILE A 419 4.18 -2.29 22.12
CA ILE A 419 3.38 -3.12 21.21
C ILE A 419 4.35 -4.01 20.44
N THR A 420 4.03 -5.30 20.31
CA THR A 420 4.72 -6.17 19.36
C THR A 420 3.77 -6.81 18.38
N MET A 421 4.20 -6.95 17.14
CA MET A 421 3.58 -7.78 16.12
C MET A 421 4.71 -8.49 15.39
N GLY A 422 4.94 -9.76 15.74
CA GLY A 422 6.17 -10.49 15.42
C GLY A 422 7.42 -9.76 15.92
N ASP A 423 8.39 -9.56 15.04
CA ASP A 423 9.65 -8.84 15.27
C ASP A 423 9.46 -7.30 15.32
N ALA A 424 8.29 -6.77 14.94
CA ALA A 424 8.08 -5.32 14.97
C ALA A 424 7.78 -4.90 16.41
N THR A 425 8.51 -3.91 16.91
CA THR A 425 8.38 -3.43 18.29
C THR A 425 8.20 -1.92 18.30
N LEU A 426 7.02 -1.47 18.74
CA LEU A 426 6.72 -0.04 18.92
C LEU A 426 6.73 0.25 20.42
N THR A 427 7.64 1.09 20.90
CA THR A 427 7.75 1.44 22.33
C THR A 427 7.34 2.87 22.59
N ASN A 428 6.93 3.14 23.83
CA ASN A 428 6.64 4.49 24.34
C ASN A 428 5.68 5.28 23.43
N ARG A 429 4.52 4.69 23.14
CA ARG A 429 3.50 5.28 22.27
C ARG A 429 2.37 5.89 23.09
N ILE A 430 1.72 6.89 22.52
CA ILE A 430 0.47 7.44 23.05
C ILE A 430 -0.60 7.19 22.00
N LEU A 431 -1.61 6.41 22.35
CA LEU A 431 -2.81 6.24 21.53
C LEU A 431 -4.03 6.80 22.25
N LEU A 432 -5.12 6.96 21.51
CA LEU A 432 -6.42 7.18 22.13
C LEU A 432 -7.03 5.83 22.53
N ALA A 433 -7.78 5.83 23.64
CA ALA A 433 -8.61 4.71 24.05
C ALA A 433 -10.07 5.17 24.21
N THR A 434 -11.00 4.39 23.66
CA THR A 434 -12.44 4.66 23.75
C THR A 434 -13.23 3.36 23.90
N ASP A 435 -14.50 3.45 24.26
CA ASP A 435 -15.39 2.28 24.24
C ASP A 435 -15.84 1.99 22.80
N LEU A 436 -15.12 1.08 22.14
CA LEU A 436 -15.41 0.63 20.77
C LEU A 436 -16.71 -0.17 20.64
N ARG A 437 -17.33 -0.59 21.75
CA ARG A 437 -18.61 -1.33 21.74
C ARG A 437 -19.81 -0.42 21.93
N ARG A 438 -19.62 0.90 21.97
CA ARG A 438 -20.68 1.84 22.34
C ARG A 438 -21.98 1.55 21.56
N ASN A 439 -23.06 1.34 22.31
CA ASN A 439 -24.40 1.02 21.82
C ASN A 439 -24.57 -0.37 21.16
N GLN A 440 -23.57 -1.27 21.25
CA GLN A 440 -23.75 -2.68 20.95
C GLN A 440 -24.01 -3.46 22.25
N GLU A 441 -25.18 -4.08 22.37
CA GLU A 441 -25.53 -4.83 23.59
C GLU A 441 -24.68 -6.11 23.73
N ASN A 442 -24.07 -6.28 24.92
CA ASN A 442 -23.57 -7.54 25.48
C ASN A 442 -22.61 -8.40 24.62
N LYS A 443 -21.84 -7.81 23.70
CA LYS A 443 -20.76 -8.54 23.00
C LYS A 443 -19.42 -8.29 23.69
N GLN A 444 -18.83 -9.36 24.23
CA GLN A 444 -17.42 -9.32 24.60
C GLN A 444 -16.61 -9.06 23.33
N GLN A 445 -15.80 -8.00 23.35
CA GLN A 445 -14.89 -7.69 22.26
C GLN A 445 -13.60 -8.49 22.49
N GLU A 446 -13.30 -9.42 21.58
CA GLU A 446 -12.13 -10.29 21.67
C GLU A 446 -10.81 -9.61 21.25
N TRP A 447 -10.89 -8.43 20.65
CA TRP A 447 -9.75 -7.72 20.07
C TRP A 447 -9.45 -6.42 20.82
N VAL A 448 -8.17 -6.06 20.90
CA VAL A 448 -7.64 -4.97 21.75
C VAL A 448 -7.93 -3.58 21.19
N GLY A 449 -7.98 -3.45 19.87
CA GLY A 449 -8.08 -2.17 19.20
C GLY A 449 -7.86 -2.27 17.70
N LEU A 450 -7.92 -1.11 17.05
CA LEU A 450 -7.62 -0.91 15.65
C LEU A 450 -6.11 -0.70 15.49
N PHE A 451 -5.48 -1.52 14.66
CA PHE A 451 -4.13 -1.28 14.16
C PHE A 451 -4.27 -0.47 12.87
N GLY A 452 -4.09 0.83 13.02
CA GLY A 452 -4.46 1.85 12.03
C GLY A 452 -3.43 2.08 10.93
N ALA A 453 -3.78 2.98 10.02
CA ALA A 453 -2.95 3.36 8.89
C ALA A 453 -1.63 4.04 9.31
N ASP A 454 -1.58 4.71 10.47
CA ASP A 454 -0.37 5.28 11.05
C ASP A 454 0.75 4.24 11.23
N TYR A 455 0.45 3.13 11.90
CA TYR A 455 1.43 2.07 12.17
C TYR A 455 1.68 1.20 10.94
N MET A 456 0.66 0.93 10.12
CA MET A 456 0.88 0.24 8.85
C MET A 456 1.81 1.02 7.92
N ARG A 457 1.70 2.35 7.90
CA ARG A 457 2.60 3.21 7.15
C ARG A 457 4.01 3.23 7.73
N GLU A 458 4.15 3.36 9.05
CA GLU A 458 5.45 3.30 9.74
C GLU A 458 6.20 1.99 9.44
N LEU A 459 5.46 0.88 9.35
CA LEU A 459 6.02 -0.45 9.15
C LEU A 459 6.05 -0.91 7.68
N GLU A 460 5.79 0.00 6.73
CA GLU A 460 5.76 -0.27 5.28
C GLU A 460 4.87 -1.47 4.91
N ALA A 461 3.70 -1.62 5.54
CA ALA A 461 2.89 -2.81 5.45
C ALA A 461 2.55 -3.22 4.00
N VAL A 462 2.46 -4.53 3.79
CA VAL A 462 1.83 -5.12 2.60
C VAL A 462 0.70 -6.04 3.05
N ILE A 463 -0.50 -5.87 2.50
CA ILE A 463 -1.66 -6.71 2.82
C ILE A 463 -2.08 -7.44 1.55
N THR A 464 -2.25 -8.76 1.62
CA THR A 464 -2.63 -9.59 0.47
C THR A 464 -3.88 -10.40 0.80
N TYR A 465 -4.96 -10.19 0.05
CA TYR A 465 -6.21 -10.92 0.26
C TYR A 465 -6.15 -12.37 -0.25
N ARG A 466 -5.43 -12.60 -1.35
CA ARG A 466 -5.27 -13.94 -1.94
C ARG A 466 -4.46 -14.89 -1.05
N GLU A 467 -3.33 -14.41 -0.51
CA GLU A 467 -2.46 -15.21 0.38
C GLU A 467 -2.91 -15.16 1.85
N SER A 468 -3.95 -14.37 2.18
CA SER A 468 -4.44 -14.13 3.56
C SER A 468 -3.33 -13.73 4.53
N ARG A 469 -2.49 -12.78 4.09
CA ARG A 469 -1.27 -12.40 4.77
C ARG A 469 -1.11 -10.88 4.90
N ILE A 470 -0.51 -10.48 6.01
CA ILE A 470 0.07 -9.15 6.20
C ILE A 470 1.58 -9.30 6.34
N PHE A 471 2.31 -8.37 5.78
CA PHE A 471 3.76 -8.30 5.85
C PHE A 471 4.16 -6.97 6.46
N LEU A 472 5.08 -7.01 7.41
CA LEU A 472 5.65 -5.83 8.04
C LEU A 472 7.16 -5.85 7.83
N LYS A 473 7.77 -4.68 7.64
CA LYS A 473 9.23 -4.60 7.55
C LYS A 473 9.84 -4.99 8.89
N ARG A 474 10.85 -5.88 8.88
CA ARG A 474 11.59 -6.20 10.10
C ARG A 474 12.37 -4.97 10.55
N GLN A 475 12.22 -4.61 11.82
CA GLN A 475 13.04 -3.56 12.43
C GLN A 475 14.45 -4.11 12.70
N LYS A 476 15.46 -3.24 12.62
CA LYS A 476 16.88 -3.62 12.68
C LYS A 476 17.36 -3.93 14.09
#